data_AF-A0A436RIP8-F1
#
_entry.id   AF-A0A436RIP8-F1
#
_cell.length_a   1.000
_cell.length_b   1.000
_cell.length_c   1.000
_cell.angle_alpha   90.00
_cell.angle_beta   90.00
_cell.angle_gamma   90.00
#
_symmetry.space_group_name_H-M   'P 1'
#
loop_
_entity.id
_entity.type
_entity.pdbx_description
1 polymer ?
#
loop_
_entity_poly.entity_id
_entity_poly.type
_entity_poly.pdbx_seq_one_letter_code
_entity_poly.pdbx_strand_id
1 'polypeptide(L)'
;FGISERYVRQLFAGEGTSFSDYVNGERLAYGHSCLTDRRQLLRRIADIAFEVGFNEPSTFYRQFRLRYGMTPTEVRALTEGR
;
A
#
# COMPACT_ATOMS: atom_id res chain seq x y z
N PHE A 1 4.78 -22.42 -15.52
CA PHE A 1 5.94 -21.72 -14.92
C PHE A 1 6.07 -22.16 -13.46
N GLY A 2 6.94 -23.13 -13.19
CA GLY A 2 7.14 -23.68 -11.84
C GLY A 2 8.29 -22.98 -11.14
N ILE A 3 8.10 -21.74 -10.71
CA ILE A 3 9.09 -21.06 -9.89
C ILE A 3 8.88 -21.55 -8.45
N SER A 4 9.91 -22.14 -7.83
CA SER A 4 9.82 -22.56 -6.44
C SER A 4 9.79 -21.35 -5.52
N GLU A 5 9.02 -21.42 -4.44
CA GLU A 5 8.94 -20.36 -3.43
C GLU A 5 10.33 -19.98 -2.89
N ARG A 6 11.24 -20.97 -2.79
CA ARG A 6 12.64 -20.77 -2.40
C ARG A 6 13.42 -19.90 -3.39
N TYR A 7 13.18 -20.05 -4.69
CA TYR A 7 13.83 -19.24 -5.72
C TYR A 7 13.35 -17.79 -5.69
N VAL A 8 12.04 -17.57 -5.51
CA VAL A 8 11.47 -16.22 -5.33
C VAL A 8 12.09 -15.56 -4.11
N ARG A 9 12.12 -16.27 -2.96
CA ARG A 9 12.74 -15.75 -1.73
C ARG A 9 14.22 -15.43 -1.92
N GLN A 10 14.98 -16.25 -2.66
CA GLN A 10 16.40 -15.97 -2.97
C GLN A 10 16.59 -14.74 -3.86
N LEU A 11 15.71 -14.53 -4.84
CA LEU A 11 15.76 -13.33 -5.70
C LEU A 11 15.64 -12.05 -4.85
N PHE A 12 14.61 -12.00 -3.99
CA PHE A 12 14.37 -10.83 -3.15
C PHE A 12 15.41 -10.68 -2.04
N ALA A 13 15.94 -11.78 -1.49
CA ALA A 13 17.05 -11.73 -0.53
C ALA A 13 18.31 -11.07 -1.12
N GLY A 14 18.57 -11.24 -2.43
CA GLY A 14 19.65 -10.54 -3.14
C GLY A 14 19.44 -9.03 -3.27
N GLU A 15 18.20 -8.57 -3.20
CA GLU A 15 17.80 -7.15 -3.31
C GLU A 15 17.59 -6.47 -1.94
N GLY A 16 17.79 -7.19 -0.82
CA GLY A 16 17.62 -6.64 0.53
C GLY A 16 16.16 -6.37 0.93
N THR A 17 15.19 -6.95 0.21
CA THR A 17 13.76 -6.84 0.50
C THR A 17 13.13 -8.24 0.58
N SER A 18 11.92 -8.38 1.11
CA SER A 18 11.15 -9.62 0.94
C SER A 18 10.11 -9.47 -0.18
N PHE A 19 9.64 -10.60 -0.74
CA PHE A 19 8.50 -10.60 -1.66
C PHE A 19 7.28 -9.92 -1.05
N SER A 20 7.03 -10.16 0.25
CA SER A 20 5.93 -9.52 0.99
C SER A 20 6.10 -8.01 1.05
N ASP A 21 7.32 -7.51 1.27
CA ASP A 21 7.60 -6.08 1.31
C ASP A 21 7.43 -5.44 -0.07
N TYR A 22 7.86 -6.12 -1.13
CA TYR A 22 7.63 -5.70 -2.52
C TYR A 22 6.14 -5.59 -2.82
N VAL A 23 5.37 -6.66 -2.56
CA VAL A 23 3.92 -6.68 -2.79
C VAL A 23 3.22 -5.61 -1.95
N ASN A 24 3.61 -5.44 -0.68
CA ASN A 24 3.06 -4.39 0.16
C ASN A 24 3.40 -3.00 -0.38
N GLY A 25 4.59 -2.79 -0.94
CA GLY A 25 4.98 -1.55 -1.63
C GLY A 25 4.03 -1.22 -2.78
N GLU A 26 3.74 -2.18 -3.65
CA GLU A 26 2.81 -2.02 -4.76
C GLU A 26 1.37 -1.76 -4.30
N ARG A 27 0.90 -2.48 -3.28
CA ARG A 27 -0.42 -2.27 -2.67
C ARG A 27 -0.55 -0.86 -2.08
N LEU A 28 0.48 -0.38 -1.40
CA LEU A 28 0.53 0.97 -0.84
C LEU A 28 0.58 2.04 -1.95
N ALA A 29 1.25 1.77 -3.07
CA ALA A 29 1.29 2.68 -4.23
C ALA A 29 -0.11 2.82 -4.87
N TYR A 30 -0.81 1.71 -5.08
CA TYR A 30 -2.19 1.76 -5.57
C TYR A 30 -3.11 2.48 -4.58
N GLY A 31 -3.02 2.18 -3.28
CA GLY A 31 -3.77 2.89 -2.24
C GLY A 31 -3.51 4.40 -2.22
N HIS A 32 -2.27 4.84 -2.40
CA HIS A 32 -1.92 6.26 -2.53
C HIS A 32 -2.58 6.91 -3.76
N SER A 33 -2.62 6.22 -4.90
CA SER A 33 -3.31 6.71 -6.10
C SER A 33 -4.80 6.92 -5.86
N CYS A 34 -5.48 6.00 -5.17
CA CYS A 34 -6.89 6.14 -4.81
C CYS A 34 -7.12 7.33 -3.86
N LEU A 35 -6.22 7.56 -2.90
CA LEU A 35 -6.33 8.65 -1.92
C LEU A 35 -6.08 10.03 -2.52
N THR A 36 -5.37 10.10 -3.65
CA THR A 36 -5.05 11.33 -4.38
C THR A 36 -5.95 11.58 -5.59
N ASP A 37 -6.85 10.63 -5.91
CA ASP A 37 -7.88 10.80 -6.93
C ASP A 37 -9.13 11.51 -6.36
N ARG A 38 -9.41 12.72 -6.86
CA ARG A 38 -10.59 13.50 -6.46
C ARG A 38 -11.91 12.78 -6.71
N ARG A 39 -11.97 11.88 -7.69
CA ARG A 39 -13.18 11.09 -7.98
C ARG A 39 -13.48 10.07 -6.88
N GLN A 40 -12.53 9.80 -5.99
CA GLN A 40 -12.62 8.79 -4.94
C GLN A 40 -12.71 9.36 -3.52
N LEU A 41 -12.84 10.68 -3.35
CA LEU A 41 -12.89 11.33 -2.03
C LEU A 41 -13.97 10.77 -1.11
N LEU A 42 -15.13 10.38 -1.67
CA LEU A 42 -16.25 9.82 -0.92
C LEU A 42 -16.03 8.38 -0.44
N ARG A 43 -15.03 7.66 -0.98
CA ARG A 43 -14.76 6.27 -0.58
C ARG A 43 -14.13 6.23 0.80
N ARG A 44 -14.53 5.34 1.69
CA ARG A 44 -13.87 5.23 3.00
C ARG A 44 -12.45 4.68 2.84
N ILE A 45 -11.50 5.22 3.60
CA ILE A 45 -10.10 4.77 3.55
C ILE A 45 -9.98 3.28 3.92
N ALA A 46 -10.82 2.81 4.85
CA ALA A 46 -10.89 1.39 5.20
C ALA A 46 -11.25 0.51 4.00
N ASP A 47 -12.20 0.93 3.16
CA ASP A 47 -12.59 0.17 1.96
C ASP A 47 -11.43 0.11 0.95
N ILE A 48 -10.67 1.20 0.80
CA ILE A 48 -9.44 1.22 -0.02
C ILE A 48 -8.41 0.25 0.54
N ALA A 49 -8.20 0.24 1.87
CA ALA A 49 -7.25 -0.67 2.51
C ALA A 49 -7.58 -2.15 2.24
N PHE A 50 -8.86 -2.52 2.32
CA PHE A 50 -9.32 -3.86 1.99
C PHE A 50 -9.17 -4.18 0.50
N GLU A 51 -9.53 -3.25 -0.40
CA GLU A 51 -9.40 -3.43 -1.86
C GLU A 51 -7.95 -3.68 -2.27
N VAL A 52 -7.01 -2.93 -1.70
CA VAL A 52 -5.58 -3.12 -2.01
C VAL A 52 -5.00 -4.37 -1.33
N GLY A 53 -5.78 -5.14 -0.57
CA GLY A 53 -5.40 -6.44 -0.03
C GLY A 53 -4.82 -6.44 1.38
N PHE A 54 -5.08 -5.41 2.20
CA PHE A 54 -4.80 -5.48 3.65
C PHE A 54 -6.01 -6.08 4.38
N ASN A 55 -5.74 -7.04 5.26
CA ASN A 55 -6.78 -7.66 6.10
C ASN A 55 -7.28 -6.74 7.22
N GLU A 56 -6.48 -5.73 7.58
CA GLU A 56 -6.78 -4.80 8.66
C GLU A 56 -6.38 -3.37 8.25
N PRO A 57 -7.30 -2.39 8.34
CA PRO A 57 -6.99 -1.00 8.04
C PRO A 57 -5.82 -0.47 8.89
N SER A 58 -5.71 -0.85 10.16
CA SER A 58 -4.62 -0.43 11.04
C SER A 58 -3.24 -0.80 10.48
N THR A 59 -3.12 -1.97 9.85
CA THR A 59 -1.87 -2.40 9.21
C THR A 59 -1.55 -1.55 7.99
N PHE A 60 -2.55 -1.24 7.15
CA PHE A 60 -2.41 -0.31 6.04
C PHE A 60 -1.95 1.07 6.52
N TYR A 61 -2.60 1.65 7.52
CA TYR A 61 -2.24 2.98 8.06
C TYR A 61 -0.80 3.03 8.56
N ARG A 62 -0.37 2.02 9.32
CA ARG A 62 1.01 1.94 9.83
C ARG A 62 2.02 1.85 8.70
N GLN A 63 1.81 0.94 7.75
CA GLN A 63 2.72 0.72 6.63
C GLN A 63 2.75 1.92 5.67
N PHE A 64 1.60 2.53 5.43
CA PHE A 64 1.48 3.74 4.61
C PHE A 64 2.26 4.91 5.22
N ARG A 65 2.12 5.15 6.52
CA ARG A 65 2.90 6.18 7.22
C ARG A 65 4.40 5.89 7.20
N LEU A 66 4.80 4.63 7.39
CA LEU A 66 6.22 4.25 7.31
C LEU A 66 6.81 4.54 5.92
N ARG A 67 6.04 4.34 4.85
CA ARG A 67 6.49 4.55 3.47
C ARG A 67 6.44 6.01 3.01
N TYR A 68 5.38 6.74 3.34
CA TYR A 68 5.10 8.08 2.80
C TYR A 68 5.28 9.21 3.81
N GLY A 69 5.55 8.92 5.08
CA GLY A 69 5.72 9.91 6.15
C GLY A 69 4.41 10.54 6.65
N MET A 70 3.31 10.38 5.92
CA MET A 70 1.97 10.88 6.23
C MET A 70 0.97 9.73 6.36
N THR A 71 -0.10 9.96 7.11
CA THR A 71 -1.23 9.04 7.19
C THR A 71 -2.11 9.14 5.93
N PRO A 72 -2.86 8.07 5.60
CA PRO A 72 -3.85 8.09 4.53
C PRO A 72 -4.84 9.27 4.62
N THR A 73 -5.26 9.62 5.84
CA THR A 73 -6.21 10.71 6.09
C THR A 73 -5.60 12.07 5.78
N GLU A 74 -4.33 12.31 6.17
CA GLU A 74 -3.62 13.56 5.86
C GLU A 74 -3.43 13.73 4.34
N VAL A 75 -3.03 12.67 3.63
CA VAL A 75 -2.90 12.71 2.15
C VAL A 75 -4.23 13.02 1.48
N ARG A 76 -5.34 12.44 1.99
CA ARG A 76 -6.67 12.75 1.48
C ARG A 76 -7.07 14.20 1.73
N ALA A 77 -6.88 14.71 2.96
CA ALA A 77 -7.22 16.09 3.29
C ALA A 77 -6.46 17.10 2.40
N LEU A 78 -5.19 16.81 2.08
CA LEU A 78 -4.41 17.60 1.13
C LEU A 78 -4.96 17.55 -0.31
N THR A 79 -5.64 16.47 -0.68
CA THR A 79 -6.27 16.31 -2.00
C THR A 79 -7.63 17.03 -2.07
N GLU A 80 -8.38 17.02 -0.96
CA GLU A 80 -9.66 17.74 -0.81
C GLU A 80 -9.48 19.26 -0.81
N GLY A 81 -8.39 19.76 -0.21
CA GLY A 81 -8.12 21.20 -0.09
C GLY A 81 -7.40 21.86 -1.27
N ARG A 82 -7.04 21.09 -2.31
CA ARG A 82 -6.50 21.62 -3.58
C ARG A 82 -7.64 21.82 -4.58
#